data_AF-A0A8T2ZMB1-F1
#
_entry.id   AF-A0A8T2ZMB1-F1
#
_cell.length_a   1.000
_cell.length_b   1.000
_cell.length_c   1.000
_cell.angle_alpha   90.00
_cell.angle_beta   90.00
_cell.angle_gamma   90.00
#
_symmetry.space_group_name_H-M   'P 1'
#
loop_
_entity.id
_entity.type
_entity.pdbx_description
1 polymer ?
#
loop_
_entity_poly.entity_id
_entity_poly.type
_entity_poly.pdbx_seq_one_letter_code
_entity_poly.pdbx_strand_id
1 'polypeptide(L)'
;MPDAYVIIKKLGEAEGPAFGNSVYWIQFDEEFSQKKFKSSSPFDINYNFRLEDAVVCPEWIVLINIFKSLAEEYDFELVFVKNNHEFVHENMKKPEYVDLMRRLGALGDGNQDLSGFFFPVSLCLFFEFVAYSGLNQLSL
;
A
#
# COMPACT_ATOMS: atom_id res chain seq x y z
N MET A 1 -0.86 -2.44 -2.68
CA MET A 1 -0.55 -1.09 -3.23
C MET A 1 -0.08 -0.22 -2.10
N PRO A 2 0.91 0.67 -2.29
CA PRO A 2 1.34 1.58 -1.23
C PRO A 2 0.21 2.51 -0.75
N ASP A 3 0.14 2.72 0.56
CA ASP A 3 -0.84 3.54 1.26
C ASP A 3 -0.41 5.01 1.17
N ALA A 4 -1.12 5.77 0.34
CA ALA A 4 -0.88 7.20 0.18
C ALA A 4 -0.91 7.96 1.51
N TYR A 5 -1.81 7.61 2.44
CA TYR A 5 -1.90 8.31 3.73
C TYR A 5 -0.64 8.08 4.56
N VAL A 6 -0.16 6.84 4.64
CA VAL A 6 1.06 6.51 5.39
C VAL A 6 2.29 7.18 4.77
N ILE A 7 2.40 7.16 3.45
CA ILE A 7 3.53 7.77 2.73
C ILE A 7 3.57 9.28 2.96
N ILE A 8 2.44 9.97 2.74
CA ILE A 8 2.38 11.43 2.89
C ILE A 8 2.58 11.84 4.35
N LYS A 9 2.06 11.06 5.31
CA LYS A 9 2.30 11.28 6.73
C LYS A 9 3.79 11.19 7.06
N LYS A 10 4.47 10.10 6.65
CA LYS A 10 5.91 9.91 6.88
C LYS A 10 6.76 10.97 6.19
N LEU A 11 6.40 11.37 4.98
CA LEU A 11 7.03 12.50 4.29
C LEU A 11 6.86 13.80 5.09
N GLY A 12 5.67 14.04 5.65
CA GLY A 12 5.37 15.19 6.52
C GLY A 12 6.31 15.30 7.72
N GLU A 13 6.65 14.16 8.31
CA GLU A 13 7.52 14.03 9.50
C GLU A 13 9.03 14.11 9.17
N ALA A 14 9.44 13.78 7.93
CA ALA A 14 10.85 13.79 7.52
C ALA A 14 11.45 15.20 7.44
N GLU A 15 12.77 15.37 7.59
CA GLU A 15 13.42 16.69 7.42
C GLU A 15 13.54 17.10 5.94
N GLY A 16 13.58 16.14 5.02
CA GLY A 16 13.78 16.36 3.59
C GLY A 16 12.70 15.70 2.70
N PRO A 17 12.95 15.62 1.39
CA PRO A 17 12.04 15.01 0.42
C PRO A 17 12.12 13.48 0.40
N ALA A 18 12.85 12.87 1.33
CA ALA A 18 13.07 11.44 1.37
C ALA A 18 12.94 10.89 2.79
N PHE A 19 12.49 9.65 2.89
CA PHE A 19 12.40 8.91 4.15
C PHE A 19 12.54 7.41 3.89
N GLY A 20 12.94 6.67 4.91
CA GLY A 20 13.15 5.23 4.78
C GLY A 20 13.74 4.61 6.04
N ASN A 21 14.20 3.38 5.90
CA ASN A 21 14.98 2.65 6.89
C ASN A 21 16.07 1.85 6.16
N SER A 22 16.70 0.88 6.82
CA SER A 22 17.71 0.04 6.18
C SER A 22 17.15 -0.79 5.01
N VAL A 23 15.87 -1.17 5.05
CA VAL A 23 15.24 -2.07 4.09
C VAL A 23 14.63 -1.34 2.90
N TYR A 24 14.00 -0.18 3.10
CA TYR A 24 13.36 0.58 2.02
C TYR A 24 13.69 2.07 2.08
N TRP A 25 13.62 2.72 0.93
CA TRP A 25 13.80 4.15 0.77
C TRP A 25 12.78 4.73 -0.21
N ILE A 26 12.12 5.81 0.18
CA ILE A 26 11.22 6.58 -0.69
C ILE A 26 11.81 7.97 -0.84
N GLN A 27 11.96 8.41 -2.09
CA GLN A 27 12.43 9.73 -2.42
C GLN A 27 11.48 10.42 -3.39
N PHE A 28 10.97 11.58 -2.97
CA PHE A 28 10.20 12.46 -3.84
C PHE A 28 11.12 13.39 -4.61
N ASP A 29 10.63 13.86 -5.75
CA ASP A 29 11.28 14.89 -6.54
C ASP A 29 11.35 16.23 -5.78
N GLU A 30 12.30 17.08 -6.16
CA GLU A 30 12.52 18.37 -5.50
C GLU A 30 11.27 19.28 -5.52
N GLU A 31 10.41 19.14 -6.53
CA GLU A 31 9.12 19.83 -6.63
C GLU A 31 8.25 19.62 -5.38
N PHE A 32 8.35 18.45 -4.75
CA PHE A 32 7.58 18.10 -3.55
C PHE A 32 8.36 18.35 -2.24
N SER A 33 9.55 18.94 -2.28
CA SER A 33 10.35 19.25 -1.07
C SER A 33 9.63 20.17 -0.08
N GLN A 34 8.76 21.03 -0.61
CA GLN A 34 7.92 21.92 0.20
C GLN A 34 6.70 21.21 0.81
N LYS A 35 6.51 19.92 0.50
CA LYS A 35 5.41 19.05 0.96
C LYS A 35 4.03 19.65 0.70
N LYS A 36 3.91 20.40 -0.39
CA LYS A 36 2.68 21.03 -0.85
C LYS A 36 2.18 20.27 -2.06
N PHE A 37 0.99 19.68 -1.91
CA PHE A 37 0.31 18.98 -2.98
C PHE A 37 -0.84 19.85 -3.49
N LYS A 38 -0.97 19.98 -4.81
CA LYS A 38 -2.03 20.77 -5.42
C LYS A 38 -3.36 20.03 -5.20
N SER A 39 -4.31 20.64 -4.49
CA SER A 39 -5.64 20.03 -4.33
C SER A 39 -6.42 19.94 -5.65
N SER A 40 -6.06 20.78 -6.64
CA SER A 40 -6.71 20.83 -7.95
C SER A 40 -6.29 19.69 -8.89
N SER A 41 -5.19 18.99 -8.61
CA SER A 41 -4.72 17.84 -9.40
C SER A 41 -4.25 16.75 -8.44
N PRO A 42 -5.12 15.78 -8.12
CA PRO A 42 -4.76 14.70 -7.20
C PRO A 42 -3.92 13.58 -7.84
N PHE A 43 -3.51 13.76 -9.10
CA PHE A 43 -2.70 12.83 -9.88
C PHE A 43 -1.29 13.39 -10.09
N ASP A 44 -0.41 12.53 -10.63
CA ASP A 44 0.96 12.86 -11.04
C ASP A 44 1.89 13.27 -9.90
N ILE A 45 1.65 12.70 -8.72
CA ILE A 45 2.56 12.81 -7.58
C ILE A 45 3.42 11.55 -7.58
N ASN A 46 4.59 11.64 -8.20
CA ASN A 46 5.51 10.53 -8.34
C ASN A 46 6.57 10.51 -7.21
N TYR A 47 7.12 9.33 -6.95
CA TYR A 47 8.27 9.12 -6.07
C TYR A 47 9.08 7.92 -6.55
N ASN A 48 10.35 7.87 -6.19
CA ASN A 48 11.20 6.72 -6.43
C ASN A 48 11.17 5.79 -5.21
N PHE A 49 10.70 4.56 -5.40
CA PHE A 49 10.69 3.51 -4.39
C PHE A 49 11.90 2.60 -4.59
N ARG A 50 12.70 2.45 -3.53
CA ARG A 50 13.80 1.50 -3.48
C ARG A 50 13.57 0.50 -2.36
N LEU A 51 13.65 -0.78 -2.70
CA LEU A 51 13.71 -1.89 -1.76
C LEU A 51 15.09 -2.53 -1.86
N GLU A 52 15.77 -2.65 -0.73
CA GLU A 52 17.10 -3.24 -0.63
C GLU A 52 17.12 -4.63 -1.31
N ASP A 53 18.13 -4.85 -2.16
CA ASP A 53 18.38 -6.08 -2.92
C ASP A 53 17.26 -6.61 -3.82
N ALA A 54 16.21 -5.81 -4.09
CA ALA A 54 15.06 -6.24 -4.88
C ALA A 54 14.75 -5.32 -6.06
N VAL A 55 14.41 -4.05 -5.82
CA VAL A 55 13.88 -3.16 -6.87
C VAL A 55 14.19 -1.69 -6.60
N VAL A 56 14.37 -0.94 -7.69
CA VAL A 56 14.33 0.53 -7.72
C VAL A 56 13.35 0.90 -8.83
N CYS A 57 12.22 1.51 -8.49
CA CYS A 57 11.17 1.82 -9.45
C CYS A 57 10.48 3.16 -9.16
N PRO A 58 10.15 3.93 -10.22
CA PRO A 58 9.24 5.05 -10.08
C PRO A 58 7.83 4.54 -9.79
N GLU A 59 7.16 5.15 -8.81
CA GLU A 59 5.78 4.89 -8.43
C GLU A 59 5.00 6.20 -8.31
N TRP A 60 3.67 6.11 -8.22
CA TRP A 60 2.77 7.25 -8.07
C TRP A 60 1.87 7.08 -6.86
N ILE A 61 1.56 8.20 -6.21
CA ILE A 61 0.58 8.25 -5.14
C ILE A 61 -0.80 7.94 -5.70
N VAL A 62 -1.46 6.94 -5.09
CA VAL A 62 -2.84 6.57 -5.40
C VAL A 62 -3.71 6.85 -4.18
N LEU A 63 -4.56 7.87 -4.27
CA LEU A 63 -5.55 8.16 -3.24
C LEU A 63 -6.70 7.16 -3.36
N ILE A 64 -6.86 6.30 -2.34
CA ILE A 64 -7.83 5.19 -2.38
C ILE A 64 -9.26 5.66 -2.64
N ASN A 65 -9.66 6.83 -2.13
CA ASN A 65 -10.98 7.39 -2.37
C ASN A 65 -11.21 7.74 -3.85
N ILE A 66 -10.19 8.26 -4.54
CA ILE A 66 -10.27 8.57 -5.96
C ILE A 66 -10.24 7.29 -6.77
N PHE A 67 -9.36 6.34 -6.40
CA PHE A 67 -9.29 5.04 -7.03
C PHE A 67 -10.64 4.29 -6.95
N LYS A 68 -11.31 4.35 -5.79
CA LYS A 68 -12.67 3.84 -5.59
C LYS A 68 -13.66 4.49 -6.56
N SER A 69 -13.71 5.83 -6.62
CA SER A 69 -14.62 6.54 -7.53
C SER A 69 -14.38 6.18 -9.00
N LEU A 70 -13.11 6.05 -9.41
CA LEU A 70 -12.78 5.62 -10.77
C LEU A 70 -13.20 4.18 -11.06
N ALA A 71 -13.09 3.28 -10.07
CA ALA A 71 -13.53 1.89 -10.23
C ALA A 71 -15.06 1.78 -10.28
N GLU A 72 -15.78 2.60 -9.53
CA GLU A 72 -17.25 2.67 -9.53
C GLU A 72 -17.82 3.04 -10.92
N GLU A 73 -17.09 3.81 -11.73
CA GLU A 73 -17.47 4.11 -13.13
C GLU A 73 -17.52 2.86 -14.02
N TYR A 74 -16.90 1.76 -13.60
CA TYR A 74 -16.86 0.47 -14.32
C TYR A 74 -17.61 -0.63 -13.57
N ASP A 75 -18.59 -0.26 -12.74
CA ASP A 75 -19.43 -1.19 -11.95
C ASP A 75 -18.65 -2.07 -10.95
N PHE A 76 -17.48 -1.59 -10.50
CA PHE A 76 -16.76 -2.21 -9.38
C PHE A 76 -17.19 -1.59 -8.05
N GLU A 77 -17.47 -2.44 -7.07
CA GLU A 77 -17.70 -2.05 -5.69
C GLU A 77 -16.51 -2.44 -4.83
N LEU A 78 -15.96 -1.49 -4.08
CA LEU A 78 -14.92 -1.75 -3.08
C LEU A 78 -15.55 -2.47 -1.88
N VAL A 79 -15.26 -3.76 -1.75
CA VAL A 79 -15.79 -4.62 -0.66
C VAL A 79 -14.93 -4.51 0.59
N PHE A 80 -13.61 -4.38 0.39
CA PHE A 80 -12.66 -4.43 1.48
C PHE A 80 -11.48 -3.51 1.19
N VAL A 81 -11.08 -2.73 2.20
CA VAL A 81 -9.81 -2.03 2.23
C VAL A 81 -9.26 -2.10 3.64
N LYS A 82 -7.99 -2.49 3.77
CA LYS A 82 -7.34 -2.63 5.07
C LYS A 82 -5.85 -2.36 4.97
N ASN A 83 -5.28 -1.78 6.02
CA ASN A 83 -3.83 -1.69 6.08
C ASN A 83 -3.24 -3.10 6.25
N ASN A 84 -2.20 -3.39 5.46
CA ASN A 84 -1.67 -4.73 5.38
C ASN A 84 -1.00 -5.18 6.69
N HIS A 85 -0.51 -4.28 7.55
CA HIS A 85 0.00 -4.68 8.86
C HIS A 85 -1.11 -5.28 9.75
N GLU A 86 -2.31 -4.70 9.72
CA GLU A 86 -3.46 -5.21 10.46
C GLU A 86 -3.91 -6.55 9.87
N PHE A 87 -3.96 -6.64 8.54
CA PHE A 87 -4.32 -7.87 7.84
C PHE A 87 -3.39 -9.02 8.19
N VAL A 88 -2.07 -8.81 8.13
CA VAL A 88 -1.09 -9.84 8.48
C VAL A 88 -1.19 -10.17 9.98
N HIS A 89 -1.30 -9.17 10.85
CA HIS A 89 -1.41 -9.40 12.29
C HIS A 89 -2.62 -10.27 12.67
N GLU A 90 -3.77 -10.06 12.02
CA GLU A 90 -4.96 -10.87 12.25
C GLU A 90 -4.84 -12.29 11.69
N ASN A 91 -4.31 -12.44 10.48
CA ASN A 91 -4.18 -13.74 9.84
C ASN A 91 -3.07 -14.59 10.47
N MET A 92 -2.04 -13.97 11.04
CA MET A 92 -0.99 -14.69 11.78
C MET A 92 -1.46 -15.27 13.13
N LYS A 93 -2.70 -14.99 13.56
CA LYS A 93 -3.33 -15.67 14.72
C LYS A 93 -3.88 -17.04 14.36
N LYS A 94 -4.02 -17.34 13.06
CA LYS A 94 -4.57 -18.60 12.56
C LYS A 94 -3.44 -19.60 12.29
N PRO A 95 -3.42 -20.78 12.94
CA PRO A 95 -2.30 -21.73 12.84
C PRO A 95 -2.07 -22.22 11.41
N GLU A 96 -3.12 -22.35 10.60
CA GLU A 96 -3.03 -22.75 9.20
C GLU A 96 -2.23 -21.76 8.33
N TYR A 97 -2.36 -20.46 8.60
CA TYR A 97 -1.64 -19.42 7.86
C TYR A 97 -0.20 -19.28 8.36
N VAL A 98 0.03 -19.47 9.66
CA VAL A 98 1.39 -19.53 10.20
C VAL A 98 2.17 -20.69 9.58
N ASP A 99 1.56 -21.86 9.46
CA ASP A 99 2.21 -23.02 8.82
C ASP A 99 2.51 -22.77 7.34
N LEU A 100 1.57 -22.16 6.61
CA LEU A 100 1.80 -21.73 5.23
C LEU A 100 2.98 -20.75 5.12
N MET A 101 3.00 -19.70 5.95
CA MET A 101 4.08 -18.71 5.93
C MET A 101 5.43 -19.31 6.29
N ARG A 102 5.47 -20.31 7.19
CA ARG A 102 6.68 -21.07 7.50
C ARG A 102 7.15 -21.89 6.29
N ARG A 103 6.25 -22.58 5.61
CA ARG A 103 6.55 -23.36 4.39
C ARG A 103 7.05 -22.49 3.24
N LEU A 104 6.55 -21.27 3.13
CA LEU A 104 7.01 -20.26 2.18
C LEU A 104 8.36 -19.63 2.56
N GLY A 105 8.90 -19.92 3.75
CA GLY A 105 10.13 -19.30 4.25
C GLY A 105 9.98 -17.82 4.64
N ALA A 106 8.75 -17.30 4.70
CA ALA A 106 8.48 -15.88 4.92
C ALA A 106 8.67 -15.42 6.38
N LEU A 107 8.73 -16.36 7.33
CA LEU A 107 8.93 -16.08 8.76
C LEU A 107 10.41 -16.10 9.19
N GLY A 108 11.33 -16.26 8.24
CA GLY A 108 12.76 -16.43 8.53
C GLY A 108 13.09 -17.77 9.20
N ASP A 109 14.33 -17.87 9.66
CA ASP A 109 15.00 -19.06 10.19
C ASP A 109 14.70 -19.37 11.66
N GLY A 110 13.59 -18.83 12.21
CA GLY A 110 12.96 -19.36 13.42
C GLY A 110 13.08 -18.51 14.69
N ASN A 111 13.62 -17.29 14.61
CA ASN A 111 13.39 -16.31 15.68
C ASN A 111 12.04 -15.64 15.47
N GLN A 112 11.25 -15.52 16.54
CA GLN A 112 9.88 -14.98 16.56
C GLN A 112 9.80 -13.48 16.21
N ASP A 113 10.87 -12.90 15.67
CA ASP A 113 10.99 -11.49 15.33
C ASP A 113 10.45 -11.25 13.91
N LEU A 114 9.12 -11.23 13.81
CA LEU A 114 8.41 -10.85 12.59
C LEU A 114 8.59 -9.35 12.25
N SER A 115 9.21 -8.59 13.15
CA SER A 115 9.40 -7.15 13.07
C SER A 115 10.00 -6.73 11.71
N GLY A 116 11.06 -7.39 11.24
CA GLY A 116 11.69 -7.12 9.94
C GLY A 116 10.75 -7.29 8.74
N PHE A 117 9.88 -8.32 8.75
CA PHE A 117 8.89 -8.53 7.70
C PHE A 117 7.76 -7.50 7.76
N PHE A 118 7.33 -7.08 8.96
CA PHE A 118 6.21 -6.15 9.12
C PHE A 118 6.50 -4.72 8.64
N PHE A 119 7.75 -4.27 8.64
CA PHE A 119 8.06 -2.87 8.34
C PHE A 119 7.70 -2.43 6.92
N PRO A 120 8.09 -3.15 5.83
CA PRO A 120 7.73 -2.74 4.47
C PRO A 120 6.24 -2.90 4.20
N VAL A 121 5.61 -3.97 4.72
CA VAL A 121 4.17 -4.19 4.50
C VAL A 121 3.28 -3.19 5.22
N SER A 122 3.76 -2.51 6.27
CA SER A 122 3.01 -1.40 6.90
C SER A 122 2.75 -0.22 5.96
N LEU A 123 3.55 -0.08 4.89
CA LEU A 123 3.33 0.92 3.85
C LEU A 123 2.23 0.53 2.88
N CYS A 124 1.70 -0.69 2.92
CA CYS A 124 0.78 -1.19 1.90
C CYS A 124 -0.67 -1.25 2.41
N LEU A 125 -1.60 -0.94 1.51
CA LEU A 125 -3.01 -1.30 1.58
C LEU A 125 -3.24 -2.62 0.84
N PHE A 126 -4.07 -3.46 1.46
CA PHE A 126 -4.75 -4.59 0.83
C PHE A 126 -6.19 -4.18 0.55
N PHE A 127 -6.69 -4.47 -0.65
CA PHE A 127 -8.05 -4.12 -1.04
C PHE A 127 -8.65 -5.16 -1.98
N GLU A 128 -9.97 -5.19 -2.05
CA GLU A 128 -10.74 -6.11 -2.87
C GLU A 128 -11.93 -5.38 -3.51
N PHE A 129 -12.09 -5.57 -4.82
CA PHE A 129 -13.25 -5.09 -5.58
C PHE A 129 -14.04 -6.28 -6.13
N VAL A 130 -15.35 -6.12 -6.17
CA VAL A 130 -16.26 -7.05 -6.86
C VAL A 130 -16.87 -6.32 -8.05
N ALA A 131 -16.85 -6.97 -9.22
CA ALA A 131 -17.52 -6.49 -10.42
C ALA A 131 -18.95 -7.03 -10.46
N TYR A 132 -19.93 -6.15 -10.70
CA TYR A 132 -21.27 -6.60 -11.04
C TYR A 132 -21.40 -6.70 -12.56
N SER A 133 -21.65 -7.91 -13.06
CA SER A 133 -22.08 -8.07 -14.45
C SER A 133 -23.52 -7.58 -14.56
N GLY A 134 -23.78 -6.64 -15.49
CA GLY A 134 -25.05 -5.93 -15.66
C GLY A 134 -26.26 -6.78 -16.01
N LEU A 135 -26.72 -7.65 -15.10
CA LEU A 135 -27.96 -8.41 -15.20
C LEU A 135 -29.16 -7.72 -14.50
N ASN A 136 -29.03 -6.46 -14.08
CA ASN A 136 -30.10 -5.70 -13.42
C ASN A 136 -30.64 -4.51 -14.24
N GLN A 137 -30.46 -4.47 -15.56
CA GLN A 137 -31.15 -3.49 -16.43
C GLN A 137 -32.37 -4.05 -17.19
N LEU A 138 -32.84 -5.25 -16.86
CA LEU A 138 -34.11 -5.79 -17.39
C LEU A 138 -35.03 -6.27 -16.26
N SER A 139 -35.65 -5.31 -15.56
CA SER A 139 -36.94 -5.54 -14.90
C SER A 139 -37.95 -4.55 -15.49
N LEU A 140 -38.94 -5.13 -16.20
CA LEU A 140 -40.08 -4.51 -16.87
C LEU A 140 -40.85 -3.51 -16.00
#